data_AF-A0A087TD25-F1
#
_entry.id   AF-A0A087TD25-F1
#
_cell.length_a   1.000
_cell.length_b   1.000
_cell.length_c   1.000
_cell.angle_alpha   90.00
_cell.angle_beta   90.00
_cell.angle_gamma   90.00
#
_symmetry.space_group_name_H-M   'P 1'
#
loop_
_entity.id
_entity.type
_entity.pdbx_description
1 polymer ?
#
loop_
_entity_poly.entity_id
_entity_poly.type
_entity_poly.pdbx_seq_one_letter_code
_entity_poly.pdbx_strand_id
1 'polypeptide(L)' 'MGKNKGTNDDLILTCCLYYCKDRAELFMPKNPGDPISLFREVVLLTDDRNLRVKALAHHVPVRDLLSFLQWANS' A
#
# COMPACT_ATOMS: atom_id res chain seq x y z
N MET A 1 3.42 -7.22 -30.62
CA MET A 1 2.90 -6.01 -29.97
C MET A 1 3.55 -5.91 -28.59
N GLY A 2 4.52 -5.02 -28.41
CA GLY A 2 5.25 -4.92 -27.14
C GLY A 2 4.29 -4.61 -26.01
N LYS A 3 4.25 -5.45 -24.96
CA LYS A 3 3.54 -5.10 -23.72
C LYS A 3 4.13 -3.78 -23.24
N ASN A 4 3.31 -2.72 -23.16
CA ASN A 4 3.66 -1.54 -22.38
C ASN A 4 3.99 -2.05 -20.97
N LYS A 5 5.29 -2.18 -20.68
CA LYS A 5 5.76 -2.29 -19.31
C LYS A 5 5.37 -0.94 -18.72
N GLY A 6 4.44 -0.92 -17.77
CA GLY A 6 3.93 0.33 -17.21
C GLY A 6 5.03 1.30 -16.80
N THR A 7 4.66 2.53 -16.49
CA THR A 7 5.60 3.53 -15.97
C THR A 7 6.34 2.99 -14.74
N ASN A 8 7.46 3.61 -14.36
CA ASN A 8 8.19 3.21 -13.15
C ASN A 8 7.28 3.22 -11.92
N ASP A 9 6.34 4.17 -11.83
CA ASP A 9 5.32 4.20 -10.79
C ASP A 9 4.46 2.92 -10.79
N ASP A 10 4.03 2.46 -11.96
CA ASP A 10 3.22 1.25 -12.10
C ASP A 10 4.01 0.00 -11.65
N LEU A 11 5.30 -0.05 -11.98
CA LEU A 11 6.18 -1.15 -11.56
C LEU A 11 6.40 -1.15 -10.05
N ILE A 12 6.63 0.03 -9.45
CA ILE A 12 6.80 0.18 -8.00
C ILE A 12 5.50 -0.19 -7.28
N LEU A 13 4.35 0.28 -7.75
CA LEU A 13 3.04 -0.06 -7.16
C LEU A 13 2.74 -1.55 -7.29
N THR A 14 3.06 -2.15 -8.44
CA THR A 14 2.92 -3.61 -8.63
C THR A 14 3.77 -4.37 -7.61
N CYS A 15 4.98 -3.89 -7.32
CA CYS A 15 5.83 -4.45 -6.26
C CYS A 15 5.18 -4.36 -4.88
N CYS A 16 4.58 -3.22 -4.53
CA CYS A 16 3.86 -3.08 -3.25
C CYS A 16 2.64 -4.00 -3.16
N LEU A 17 1.84 -4.06 -4.23
CA LEU A 17 0.61 -4.83 -4.29
C LEU A 17 0.85 -6.35 -4.19
N TYR A 18 2.03 -6.83 -4.58
CA TYR A 18 2.42 -8.22 -4.36
C TYR A 18 2.36 -8.64 -2.88
N TYR A 19 2.57 -7.70 -1.95
CA TYR A 19 2.48 -7.94 -0.51
C TYR A 19 1.07 -7.75 0.06
N CYS A 20 0.13 -7.20 -0.72
CA CYS A 20 -1.29 -7.08 -0.34
C CYS A 20 -2.01 -8.42 -0.56
N LYS A 21 -1.79 -9.38 0.34
CA LYS A 21 -2.42 -10.71 0.29
C LYS A 21 -3.86 -10.68 0.77
N ASP A 22 -4.72 -10.13 -0.06
CA ASP A 22 -6.12 -9.92 0.27
C ASP A 22 -6.89 -11.25 0.32
N ARG A 23 -7.22 -11.73 1.52
CA ARG A 23 -8.09 -12.89 1.74
C ARG A 23 -9.38 -12.41 2.40
N ALA A 24 -10.53 -12.65 1.76
CA ALA A 24 -11.83 -12.15 2.21
C ALA A 24 -12.12 -12.46 3.70
N GLU A 25 -11.71 -13.64 4.16
CA GLU A 25 -11.84 -14.08 5.56
C GLU A 25 -11.11 -13.18 6.57
N LEU A 26 -10.00 -12.54 6.17
CA LEU A 26 -9.22 -11.63 7.02
C LEU A 26 -9.86 -10.25 7.19
N PHE A 27 -10.82 -9.91 6.33
CA PHE A 27 -11.45 -8.59 6.29
C PHE A 27 -12.85 -8.57 6.88
N MET A 28 -13.45 -9.75 7.06
CA MET A 28 -14.77 -9.84 7.66
C MET A 28 -14.71 -9.35 9.11
N PRO A 29 -15.56 -8.38 9.50
CA PRO A 29 -15.61 -7.90 10.86
C PRO A 29 -16.01 -9.03 11.81
N LYS A 30 -15.42 -9.05 13.00
CA LYS A 30 -15.72 -10.08 14.02
C LYS A 30 -17.11 -9.90 14.63
N ASN A 31 -17.56 -8.66 14.76
CA ASN A 31 -18.89 -8.33 15.28
C ASN A 31 -19.74 -7.62 14.21
N PRO A 32 -21.07 -7.83 14.22
CA PRO A 32 -21.98 -7.07 13.38
C PRO A 32 -21.86 -5.56 13.65
N GLY A 33 -21.62 -4.77 12.61
CA GLY A 33 -21.51 -3.31 12.68
C GLY A 33 -20.08 -2.77 12.79
N ASP A 34 -19.08 -3.63 13.00
CA ASP A 34 -17.67 -3.20 13.00
C ASP A 34 -17.19 -2.87 11.57
N PRO A 35 -16.22 -1.95 11.43
CA PRO A 35 -15.65 -1.61 10.13
C PRO A 35 -14.83 -2.75 9.54
N ILE A 36 -14.91 -2.89 8.22
CA ILE A 36 -14.00 -3.75 7.45
C ILE A 36 -12.59 -3.15 7.52
N SER A 37 -11.65 -3.92 8.06
CA SER A 37 -10.26 -3.47 8.26
C SER A 37 -9.32 -4.22 7.31
N LEU A 38 -8.55 -3.49 6.50
CA LEU A 38 -7.53 -4.07 5.61
C LEU A 38 -6.17 -4.13 6.32
N PHE A 39 -5.62 -5.33 6.48
CA PHE A 39 -4.25 -5.51 6.98
C PHE A 39 -3.23 -5.40 5.84
N ARG A 40 -2.09 -4.73 6.11
CA ARG A 40 -1.03 -4.46 5.12
C ARG A 40 0.34 -4.65 5.77
N GLU A 41 1.12 -5.62 5.26
CA GLU A 41 2.51 -5.86 5.67
C GLU A 41 3.52 -5.11 4.79
N VAL A 42 3.11 -3.96 4.25
CA VAL A 42 3.90 -3.19 3.30
C VAL A 42 3.71 -1.69 3.53
N VAL A 43 4.79 -0.94 3.40
CA VAL A 43 4.78 0.53 3.37
C VAL A 43 5.63 0.99 2.19
N LEU A 44 5.08 1.84 1.34
CA LEU A 44 5.83 2.52 0.29
C LEU A 44 6.55 3.73 0.88
N LEU A 45 7.86 3.81 0.72
CA LEU A 45 8.65 4.96 1.14
C LEU A 45 8.88 5.89 -0.05
N THR A 46 8.30 7.09 -0.01
CA THR A 46 8.46 8.09 -1.07
C THR A 46 8.08 9.49 -0.62
N ASP A 47 8.80 10.49 -1.15
CA ASP A 47 8.46 11.91 -1.06
C ASP A 47 7.69 12.42 -2.30
N ASP A 48 7.56 11.58 -3.33
CA ASP A 48 6.87 11.95 -4.57
C ASP A 48 5.35 12.04 -4.36
N ARG A 49 4.79 13.21 -4.66
CA ARG A 49 3.37 13.50 -4.45
C ARG A 49 2.46 12.65 -5.35
N ASN A 50 2.84 12.43 -6.61
CA ASN A 50 2.02 11.69 -7.57
C ASN A 50 2.00 10.20 -7.19
N LEU A 51 3.15 9.63 -6.88
CA LEU A 51 3.27 8.25 -6.45
C LEU A 51 2.57 8.02 -5.11
N ARG A 52 2.64 8.98 -4.18
CA ARG A 52 1.86 8.95 -2.93
C ARG A 52 0.36 8.89 -3.19
N VAL A 53 -0.17 9.73 -4.08
CA VAL A 53 -1.60 9.70 -4.44
C VAL A 53 -1.97 8.35 -5.06
N LYS A 54 -1.14 7.80 -5.96
CA LYS A 54 -1.38 6.48 -6.53
C LYS A 54 -1.38 5.38 -5.46
N ALA A 55 -0.44 5.39 -4.52
CA ALA A 55 -0.40 4.41 -3.43
C ALA A 55 -1.66 4.46 -2.56
N LEU A 56 -2.12 5.66 -2.19
CA LEU A 56 -3.35 5.85 -1.41
C LEU A 56 -4.59 5.34 -2.17
N ALA A 57 -4.70 5.62 -3.47
CA ALA A 57 -5.79 5.12 -4.30
C ALA A 57 -5.83 3.58 -4.38
N HIS A 58 -4.69 2.92 -4.17
CA HIS A 58 -4.54 1.46 -4.15
C HIS A 58 -4.50 0.85 -2.74
N HIS A 59 -4.83 1.62 -1.69
CA HIS A 59 -4.79 1.17 -0.29
C HIS A 59 -3.42 0.62 0.13
N VAL A 60 -2.34 1.20 -0.40
CA VAL A 60 -0.96 0.93 -0.01
C VAL A 60 -0.53 2.00 1.00
N PRO A 61 -0.16 1.64 2.24
CA PRO A 61 0.39 2.58 3.20
C PRO A 61 1.63 3.27 2.64
N VAL A 62 1.76 4.57 2.86
CA VAL A 62 2.84 5.38 2.28
C VAL A 62 3.34 6.43 3.25
N ARG A 63 4.66 6.63 3.28
CA ARG A 63 5.30 7.63 4.14
C ARG A 63 6.61 8.12 3.54
N ASP A 64 7.05 9.31 3.92
CA ASP A 64 8.43 9.73 3.69
C ASP A 64 9.40 8.93 4.57
N LEU A 65 10.66 8.86 4.12
CA LEU A 65 11.68 8.05 4.79
C LEU A 65 11.94 8.53 6.23
N LEU A 66 12.06 9.84 6.45
CA LEU A 66 12.40 10.38 7.76
C LEU A 66 11.29 10.13 8.78
N SER A 67 10.04 10.37 8.41
CA SER A 67 8.90 10.08 9.27
C SER A 67 8.80 8.58 9.57
N PHE A 68 9.06 7.70 8.59
CA PHE A 68 9.07 6.26 8.81
C PHE A 68 10.14 5.85 9.84
N LEU A 69 11.36 6.38 9.74
CA LEU A 69 12.42 6.13 10.71
C LEU A 69 12.05 6.61 12.12
N GLN A 70 11.40 7.77 12.26
CA GLN A 70 10.94 8.26 13.56
C GLN A 70 9.93 7.30 14.20
N TRP A 71 9.00 6.75 13.41
CA TRP A 71 8.05 5.75 13.90
C TRP A 71 8.71 4.41 14.22
N ALA A 72 9.69 3.97 13.43
CA ALA A 72 10.38 2.71 13.67
C ALA A 72 11.23 2.72 14.94
N ASN A 73 11.68 3.92 15.38
CA ASN A 73 12.42 4.13 16.62
C ASN A 73 11.52 4.47 17.82
N SER A 74 10.19 4.40 17.68
CA SER A 74 9.22 4.67 18.76
C SER A 74 8.90 3.43 19.58
#